data_AF-A0A2D5VXL6-F1
#
_entry.id   AF-A0A2D5VXL6-F1
#
_cell.length_a   1.000
_cell.length_b   1.000
_cell.length_c   1.000
_cell.angle_alpha   90.00
_cell.angle_beta   90.00
_cell.angle_gamma   90.00
#
_symmetry.space_group_name_H-M   'P 1'
#
loop_
_entity.id
_entity.type
_entity.pdbx_description
1 polymer ?
#
loop_
_entity_poly.entity_id
_entity_poly.type
_entity_poly.pdbx_seq_one_letter_code
_entity_poly.pdbx_strand_id
1 'polypeptide(L)'
;MFVKEAFDLVTQTEQAVSQMRNEAEGDAAQTLRRSQGQAQAIINQGNSRSNLITSRVTADAKVFQQLKPHYEANPVFFRSRLLIEGMGRILKQANDTWLLTSVGPEQSQELRLQINREPTLTRGNETKDMDNN
;
A
#
# COMPACT_ATOMS: atom_id res chain seq x y z
N MET A 1 31.78 -58.38 -34.03
CA MET A 1 30.49 -57.67 -33.98
C MET A 1 30.45 -56.53 -32.96
N PHE A 2 31.32 -56.50 -31.94
CA PHE A 2 31.27 -55.55 -30.80
C PHE A 2 31.70 -54.09 -31.07
N VAL A 3 32.46 -53.81 -32.13
CA VAL A 3 33.03 -52.46 -32.35
C VAL A 3 31.97 -51.46 -32.79
N LYS A 4 30.99 -51.92 -33.59
CA LYS A 4 29.91 -51.05 -34.09
C LYS A 4 29.01 -50.58 -32.94
N GLU A 5 28.62 -51.50 -32.06
CA GLU A 5 27.77 -51.23 -30.89
C GLU A 5 28.44 -50.23 -29.92
N ALA A 6 29.75 -50.37 -29.68
CA ALA A 6 30.50 -49.44 -28.85
C ALA A 6 30.58 -48.03 -29.49
N PHE A 7 30.73 -47.95 -30.81
CA PHE A 7 30.78 -46.68 -31.52
C PHE A 7 29.42 -45.96 -31.54
N ASP A 8 28.34 -46.72 -31.75
CA ASP A 8 26.97 -46.22 -31.70
C ASP A 8 26.65 -45.68 -30.29
N LEU A 9 27.10 -46.37 -29.23
CA LEU A 9 26.93 -45.94 -27.84
C LEU A 9 27.67 -44.63 -27.53
N VAL A 10 28.92 -44.48 -27.98
CA VAL A 10 29.69 -43.24 -27.79
C VAL A 10 29.01 -42.09 -28.52
N THR A 11 28.58 -42.30 -29.76
CA THR A 11 27.89 -41.26 -30.56
C THR A 11 26.59 -40.81 -29.89
N GLN A 12 25.80 -41.75 -29.37
CA GLN A 12 24.57 -41.43 -28.64
C GLN A 12 24.87 -40.67 -27.33
N THR A 13 25.93 -41.05 -26.62
CA THR A 13 26.36 -40.38 -25.39
C THR A 13 26.83 -38.95 -25.68
N GLU A 14 27.59 -38.72 -26.74
CA GLU A 14 28.03 -37.38 -27.16
C GLU A 14 26.84 -36.47 -27.50
N GLN A 15 25.84 -37.00 -28.21
CA GLN A 15 24.61 -36.27 -28.51
C GLN A 15 23.85 -35.91 -27.22
N ALA A 16 23.71 -36.86 -26.29
CA ALA A 16 23.05 -36.62 -25.01
C ALA A 16 23.79 -35.58 -24.15
N VAL A 17 25.12 -35.62 -24.11
CA VAL A 17 25.94 -34.62 -23.41
C VAL A 17 25.81 -33.25 -24.05
N SER A 18 25.86 -33.16 -25.38
CA SER A 18 25.67 -31.91 -26.11
C SER A 18 24.30 -31.29 -25.84
N GLN A 19 23.25 -32.13 -25.84
CA GLN A 19 21.89 -31.68 -25.53
C GLN A 19 21.75 -31.19 -24.08
N MET A 20 22.23 -31.95 -23.10
CA MET A 20 22.22 -31.52 -21.69
C MET A 20 22.98 -30.20 -21.49
N ARG A 21 24.11 -30.02 -22.19
CA ARG A 21 24.87 -28.77 -22.11
C ARG A 21 24.10 -27.59 -22.70
N ASN A 22 23.49 -27.76 -23.88
CA ASN A 22 22.69 -26.71 -24.51
C ASN A 22 21.47 -26.34 -23.65
N GLU A 23 20.82 -27.32 -23.03
CA GLU A 23 19.71 -27.09 -22.11
C GLU A 23 20.17 -26.30 -20.87
N ALA A 24 21.27 -26.69 -20.24
CA ALA A 24 21.84 -25.98 -19.10
C ALA A 24 22.27 -24.54 -19.44
N GLU A 25 22.90 -24.32 -20.60
CA GLU A 25 23.26 -22.99 -21.09
C GLU A 25 22.00 -22.14 -21.36
N GLY A 26 20.94 -22.76 -21.91
CA GLY A 26 19.64 -22.13 -22.11
C GLY A 26 18.97 -21.70 -20.81
N ASP A 27 18.94 -22.58 -19.81
CA ASP A 27 18.38 -22.31 -18.49
C ASP A 27 19.14 -21.24 -17.73
N ALA A 28 20.48 -21.26 -17.80
CA ALA A 28 21.33 -20.23 -17.23
C ALA A 28 21.05 -18.87 -17.89
N ALA A 29 20.98 -18.83 -19.22
CA ALA A 29 20.68 -17.59 -19.95
C ALA A 29 19.26 -17.08 -19.66
N GLN A 30 18.27 -17.98 -19.54
CA GLN A 30 16.91 -17.63 -19.15
C GLN A 30 16.85 -17.03 -17.75
N THR A 31 17.53 -17.65 -16.80
CA THR A 31 17.60 -17.19 -15.41
C THR A 31 18.25 -15.81 -15.34
N LEU A 32 19.38 -15.62 -16.03
CA LEU A 32 20.07 -14.33 -16.09
C LEU A 32 19.16 -13.23 -16.64
N ARG A 33 18.48 -13.47 -17.77
CA ARG A 33 17.56 -12.48 -18.37
C ARG A 33 16.40 -12.14 -17.43
N ARG A 34 15.83 -13.14 -16.75
CA ARG A 34 14.75 -12.92 -15.77
C ARG A 34 15.24 -12.07 -14.59
N SER A 35 16.40 -12.39 -14.02
CA SER A 35 16.99 -11.62 -12.92
C SER A 35 17.32 -10.19 -13.34
N GLN A 36 17.84 -9.98 -14.55
CA GLN A 36 18.09 -8.64 -15.10
C GLN A 36 16.78 -7.84 -15.25
N GLY A 37 15.73 -8.46 -15.79
CA GLY A 37 14.42 -7.83 -15.92
C GLY A 37 13.82 -7.46 -14.56
N GLN A 38 13.92 -8.35 -13.57
CA GLN A 38 13.47 -8.11 -12.20
C GLN A 38 14.25 -6.97 -11.53
N ALA A 39 15.59 -6.96 -11.66
CA ALA A 39 16.42 -5.89 -11.13
C ALA A 39 16.03 -4.53 -11.72
N GLN A 40 15.84 -4.47 -13.04
CA GLN A 40 15.40 -3.23 -13.71
C GLN A 40 14.01 -2.79 -13.26
N ALA A 41 13.08 -3.73 -13.06
CA ALA A 41 11.76 -3.43 -12.55
C ALA A 41 11.80 -2.82 -11.14
N ILE A 42 12.64 -3.38 -10.25
CA ILE A 42 12.84 -2.86 -8.89
C ILE A 42 13.41 -1.44 -8.93
N ILE A 43 14.43 -1.20 -9.75
CA ILE A 43 15.03 0.14 -9.92
C ILE A 43 13.99 1.13 -10.43
N ASN A 44 13.22 0.77 -11.46
CA ASN A 44 12.20 1.64 -12.03
C ASN A 44 11.08 1.94 -11.02
N GLN A 45 10.66 0.95 -10.22
CA GLN A 45 9.68 1.14 -9.16
C GLN A 45 10.22 2.09 -8.08
N GLY A 46 11.49 1.94 -7.68
CA GLY A 46 12.16 2.84 -6.75
C GLY A 46 12.19 4.28 -7.26
N ASN A 47 12.60 4.48 -8.51
CA ASN A 47 12.64 5.80 -9.14
C ASN A 47 11.25 6.43 -9.25
N SER A 48 10.24 5.66 -9.67
CA SER A 48 8.86 6.13 -9.77
C SER A 48 8.32 6.57 -8.40
N ARG A 49 8.55 5.76 -7.36
CA ARG A 49 8.13 6.09 -5.99
C ARG A 49 8.85 7.32 -5.45
N SER A 50 10.15 7.44 -5.69
CA SER A 50 10.95 8.60 -5.32
C SER A 50 10.39 9.87 -5.97
N ASN A 51 10.19 9.85 -7.29
CA ASN A 51 9.62 10.98 -8.04
C ASN A 51 8.24 11.36 -7.54
N LEU A 52 7.39 10.38 -7.22
CA LEU A 52 6.07 10.63 -6.64
C LEU A 52 6.15 11.33 -5.29
N ILE A 53 7.05 10.90 -4.40
CA ILE A 53 7.25 11.56 -3.10
C ILE A 53 7.76 12.98 -3.30
N THR A 54 8.78 13.17 -4.12
CA THR A 54 9.35 14.50 -4.41
C THR A 54 8.30 15.44 -5.00
N SER A 55 7.49 14.96 -5.95
CA SER A 55 6.42 15.73 -6.57
C SER A 55 5.35 16.15 -5.55
N ARG A 56 4.94 15.23 -4.66
CA ARG A 56 4.00 15.54 -3.57
C ARG A 56 4.56 16.60 -2.62
N VAL A 57 5.79 16.41 -2.14
CA VAL A 57 6.44 17.37 -1.23
C VAL A 57 6.58 18.74 -1.90
N THR A 58 6.91 18.78 -3.19
CA THR A 58 7.01 20.03 -3.95
C THR A 58 5.65 20.72 -4.09
N ALA A 59 4.60 19.95 -4.36
CA ALA A 59 3.23 20.48 -4.42
C ALA A 59 2.78 21.03 -3.07
N ASP A 60 3.00 20.29 -1.98
CA ASP A 60 2.68 20.72 -0.62
C ASP A 60 3.44 22.00 -0.26
N ALA A 61 4.74 22.05 -0.54
CA ALA A 61 5.56 23.25 -0.31
C ALA A 61 5.01 24.47 -1.06
N LYS A 62 4.57 24.30 -2.32
CA LYS A 62 3.95 25.38 -3.09
C LYS A 62 2.64 25.86 -2.46
N VAL A 63 1.79 24.94 -2.01
CA VAL A 63 0.54 25.28 -1.30
C VAL A 63 0.85 26.04 -0.01
N PHE A 64 1.82 25.58 0.78
CA PHE A 64 2.21 26.27 2.02
C PHE A 64 2.76 27.67 1.75
N GLN A 65 3.59 27.84 0.71
CA GLN A 65 4.10 29.16 0.33
C GLN A 65 2.98 30.11 -0.07
N GLN A 66 1.97 29.62 -0.79
CA GLN A 66 0.79 30.41 -1.15
C GLN A 66 -0.07 30.76 0.07
N LEU A 67 -0.19 29.86 1.04
CA LEU A 67 -1.01 30.07 2.23
C LEU A 67 -0.34 30.94 3.30
N LYS A 68 0.99 30.91 3.36
CA LYS A 68 1.81 31.64 4.33
C LYS A 68 1.38 33.11 4.54
N PRO A 69 1.25 33.96 3.50
CA PRO A 69 0.85 35.36 3.71
C PRO A 69 -0.54 35.50 4.32
N HIS A 70 -1.48 34.61 3.98
CA HIS A 70 -2.82 34.61 4.56
C HIS A 70 -2.83 34.15 6.03
N TYR A 71 -2.00 33.16 6.35
CA TYR A 71 -1.80 32.73 7.73
C TYR A 71 -1.18 33.85 8.58
N GLU A 72 -0.14 34.51 8.08
CA GLU A 72 0.54 35.61 8.77
C GLU A 72 -0.40 36.81 8.99
N ALA A 73 -1.34 37.06 8.06
CA ALA A 73 -2.34 38.11 8.21
C ALA A 73 -3.37 37.84 9.32
N ASN A 74 -3.75 36.57 9.54
CA ASN A 74 -4.68 36.21 10.62
C ASN A 74 -4.48 34.77 11.12
N PRO A 75 -3.51 34.52 12.02
CA PRO A 75 -3.20 33.17 12.48
C PRO A 75 -4.31 32.58 13.35
N VAL A 76 -5.10 33.41 14.05
CA VAL A 76 -6.18 32.96 14.94
C VAL A 76 -7.29 32.30 14.12
N PHE A 77 -7.71 32.92 13.01
CA PHE A 77 -8.72 32.35 12.13
C PHE A 77 -8.32 30.96 11.60
N PHE A 78 -7.08 30.81 11.15
CA PHE A 78 -6.56 29.53 10.65
C PHE A 78 -6.52 28.44 11.74
N ARG A 79 -6.14 28.79 12.98
CA ARG A 79 -6.17 27.85 14.11
C ARG A 79 -7.59 27.39 14.42
N SER A 80 -8.55 28.32 14.48
CA SER A 80 -9.96 27.99 14.70
C SER A 80 -10.51 27.11 13.59
N ARG A 81 -10.18 27.42 12.33
CA ARG A 81 -10.57 26.60 11.18
C ARG A 81 -10.01 25.19 11.26
N LEU A 82 -8.72 25.05 11.57
CA LEU A 82 -8.06 23.75 11.70
C LEU A 82 -8.68 22.91 12.84
N LEU A 83 -9.02 23.55 13.96
CA LEU A 83 -9.68 22.90 15.08
C LEU A 83 -11.07 22.38 14.68
N ILE A 84 -11.88 23.21 14.01
CA ILE A 84 -13.21 22.81 13.53
C ILE A 84 -13.12 21.65 12.52
N GLU A 85 -12.19 21.69 11.58
CA GLU A 85 -11.98 20.60 10.62
C GLU A 85 -11.48 19.32 11.30
N GLY A 86 -10.57 19.45 12.26
CA GLY A 86 -10.09 18.36 13.09
C GLY A 86 -11.22 17.68 13.85
N MET A 87 -12.03 18.47 14.58
CA MET A 87 -13.21 17.97 15.28
C MET A 87 -14.20 17.33 14.30
N GLY A 88 -14.46 17.93 13.13
CA GLY A 88 -15.36 17.35 12.13
C GLY A 88 -14.90 15.97 11.63
N ARG A 89 -13.60 15.75 11.46
CA ARG A 89 -13.06 14.42 11.09
C ARG A 89 -13.18 13.42 12.24
N ILE A 90 -12.82 13.84 13.44
CA ILE A 90 -12.87 13.00 14.64
C ILE A 90 -14.32 12.57 14.92
N LEU A 91 -15.27 13.50 14.86
CA LEU A 91 -16.70 13.24 15.05
C LEU A 91 -17.28 12.33 13.98
N LYS A 92 -16.83 12.42 12.72
CA LYS A 92 -17.25 11.49 11.66
C LYS A 92 -16.85 10.04 11.91
N GLN A 93 -15.76 9.82 12.64
CA GLN A 93 -15.25 8.49 12.98
C GLN A 93 -15.63 8.06 14.41
N ALA A 94 -16.21 8.96 15.20
CA ALA A 94 -16.69 8.65 16.53
C ALA A 94 -18.00 7.85 16.44
N ASN A 95 -18.06 6.70 17.11
CA ASN A 95 -19.24 5.84 17.12
C ASN A 95 -20.39 6.42 17.96
N ASP A 96 -20.07 7.09 19.07
CA ASP A 96 -21.03 7.84 19.89
C ASP A 96 -20.40 9.18 20.29
N THR A 97 -21.17 10.26 20.14
CA THR A 97 -20.78 11.62 20.54
C THR A 97 -21.76 12.12 21.58
N TRP A 98 -21.29 12.40 22.80
CA TRP A 98 -22.10 13.06 23.83
C TRP A 98 -21.65 14.50 24.00
N LEU A 99 -22.57 15.42 23.72
CA LEU A 99 -22.43 16.84 24.04
C LEU A 99 -23.04 17.05 25.43
N LEU A 100 -22.20 17.29 26.44
CA LEU A 100 -22.68 17.76 27.74
C LEU A 100 -22.74 19.28 27.70
N THR A 101 -23.93 19.83 27.50
CA THR A 101 -24.16 21.27 27.70
C THR A 101 -24.15 21.55 29.19
N SER A 102 -23.03 22.05 29.71
CA SER A 102 -23.03 22.74 31.01
C SER A 102 -23.77 24.06 30.82
N VAL A 103 -24.94 24.20 31.46
CA VAL A 103 -25.72 25.44 31.48
C VAL A 103 -25.29 26.24 32.70
N GLY A 104 -24.21 27.00 32.56
CA GLY A 104 -23.74 27.91 33.60
C GLY A 104 -22.73 28.92 33.04
N PRO A 105 -22.82 30.21 33.40
CA PRO A 105 -22.05 31.29 32.76
C PRO A 105 -20.52 31.23 32.94
N GLU A 106 -20.00 30.31 33.75
CA GLU A 106 -18.56 30.18 34.06
C GLU A 106 -17.96 28.79 33.82
N GLN A 107 -18.67 27.86 33.15
CA GLN A 107 -18.15 26.50 32.94
C GLN A 107 -17.98 26.14 31.46
N SER A 108 -16.76 25.73 31.12
CA SER A 108 -16.37 25.31 29.77
C SER A 108 -17.20 24.12 29.31
N GLN A 109 -17.60 24.12 28.04
CA GLN A 109 -18.28 22.98 27.41
C GLN A 109 -17.31 21.79 27.32
N GLU A 110 -17.65 20.67 27.97
CA GLU A 110 -16.87 19.44 27.89
C GLU A 110 -17.41 18.53 26.78
N LEU A 111 -16.61 18.28 25.74
CA LEU A 111 -16.87 17.27 24.72
C LEU A 111 -16.20 15.95 25.12
N ARG A 112 -16.99 14.87 25.29
CA ARG A 112 -16.47 13.54 25.61
C ARG A 112 -16.67 12.60 24.41
N LEU A 113 -15.58 12.00 23.94
CA LEU A 113 -15.58 10.98 22.89
C LEU A 113 -15.16 9.63 23.46
N GLN A 114 -15.95 8.59 23.19
CA GLN A 114 -15.54 7.21 23.43
C GLN A 114 -14.88 6.64 22.19
N ILE A 115 -13.55 6.59 22.18
CA ILE A 115 -12.74 6.09 21.07
C ILE A 115 -12.58 4.55 21.13
N ASN A 116 -12.80 3.94 22.29
CA ASN A 116 -12.67 2.50 22.49
C ASN A 116 -14.03 1.86 22.80
N ARG A 117 -14.56 1.08 21.84
CA ARG A 117 -15.63 0.10 22.09
C ARG A 117 -15.15 -1.25 21.56
N GLU A 118 -15.48 -2.32 22.27
CA GLU A 118 -15.34 -3.68 21.76
C GLU A 118 -16.13 -3.81 20.45
N PRO A 119 -15.59 -4.51 19.43
CA PRO A 119 -16.25 -4.64 18.14
C PRO A 119 -17.63 -5.25 18.36
N THR A 120 -18.69 -4.54 17.96
CA THR A 120 -20.00 -5.15 17.84
C THR A 120 -19.88 -6.20 16.75
N LEU A 121 -19.88 -7.46 17.15
CA LEU A 121 -20.12 -8.58 16.24
C LEU A 121 -21.47 -8.31 15.59
N THR A 122 -21.46 -7.67 14.43
CA THR A 122 -22.58 -7.71 13.51
C THR A 122 -22.73 -9.18 13.18
N ARG A 123 -23.64 -9.86 13.90
CA ARG A 123 -24.15 -11.17 13.48
C ARG A 123 -24.70 -10.93 12.09
N GLY A 124 -23.90 -11.34 11.11
CA GLY A 124 -24.28 -11.30 9.71
C GLY A 124 -25.62 -11.98 9.56
N ASN A 125 -26.39 -11.49 8.59
CA ASN A 125 -27.67 -12.03 8.18
C ASN A 125 -27.54 -13.54 7.94
N GLU A 126 -27.85 -14.34 8.95
CA GLU A 126 -28.07 -15.76 8.83
C GLU A 126 -29.58 -15.99 8.92
N THR A 127 -30.06 -16.87 8.04
CA THR A 127 -31.44 -17.33 7.85
C THR A 127 -32.35 -16.45 7.01
N LYS A 128 -32.12 -16.40 5.69
CA LYS A 128 -33.18 -16.42 4.67
C LYS A 128 -32.62 -16.97 3.35
N ASP A 129 -32.21 -18.23 3.34
CA ASP A 129 -31.97 -19.02 2.11
C ASP A 129 -32.04 -20.52 2.48
N MET A 130 -33.16 -20.94 3.05
CA MET A 130 -33.54 -22.36 3.16
C MET A 130 -35.06 -22.44 3.02
N ASP A 131 -35.57 -22.05 1.85
CA ASP A 131 -36.92 -22.38 1.38
C ASP A 131 -36.94 -22.25 -0.15
N ASN A 132 -36.42 -23.26 -0.84
CA ASN A 132 -37.04 -23.70 -2.10
C ASN A 132 -36.63 -25.14 -2.40
N ASN A 133 -37.56 -26.05 -2.15
CA ASN A 133 -37.63 -27.39 -2.73
C ASN A 133 -38.71 -27.36 -3.81
#